data_AF-A0A0K1EQJ6-F1
#
_entry.id   AF-A0A0K1EQJ6-F1
#
_cell.length_a   1.000
_cell.length_b   1.000
_cell.length_c   1.000
_cell.angle_alpha   90.00
_cell.angle_beta   90.00
_cell.angle_gamma   90.00
#
_symmetry.space_group_name_H-M   'P 1'
#
loop_
_entity.id
_entity.type
_entity.pdbx_description
1 polymer ?
#
loop_
_entity_poly.entity_id
_entity_poly.type
_entity_poly.pdbx_seq_one_letter_code
_entity_poly.pdbx_strand_id
1 'polypeptide(L)'
;MRSPLLPIFLTIFVDVFGMTMIIPVLPFFAQHLGASEVVTGALLSTYAACQLVSGPILGRISDRVGRKPTLLASQFGTMIGFLVLGSSTSLWMLFLARVISGATAGNLTVAQAYIADVTSPENRTRAFGMVGVAFGTGFLVGPALSGELAERYGYGVPGLVAAGLSLLSIVLTSTLLPARKPLEVPPQEGRLGAFQRMFQRATPRRRLLEFFFFSLSFATLTGGLSFYLQRRFSFTMKNVGHLYAFSGLVGGMVQGGFIGRMAKKMGEHRLALGGFVLMMVGYACLGALFTLPALLAVVAVSSIGSAVVRPALTTLLTKSVGPHEQGAVLGVSQSLSCMALITGPLLANSLIGRGELAAYGIAAAVFAAAGVLLGAQPPPAEITGS
;
A
#
# COMPACT_ATOMS: atom_id res chain seq x y z
N MET A 1 31.65 -3.65 -11.39
CA MET A 1 30.75 -2.64 -10.78
C MET A 1 29.93 -3.33 -9.70
N ARG A 2 29.99 -2.87 -8.43
CA ARG A 2 29.22 -3.45 -7.33
C ARG A 2 27.73 -3.36 -7.66
N SER A 3 26.96 -4.43 -7.47
CA SER A 3 25.55 -4.51 -7.85
C SER A 3 24.74 -3.35 -7.24
N PRO A 4 24.01 -2.54 -8.04
CA PRO A 4 23.23 -1.39 -7.56
C PRO A 4 22.02 -1.81 -6.70
N LEU A 5 21.75 -3.10 -6.56
CA LEU A 5 20.58 -3.63 -5.88
C LEU A 5 20.57 -3.38 -4.37
N LEU A 6 21.72 -3.47 -3.70
CA LEU A 6 21.81 -3.27 -2.25
C LEU A 6 21.53 -1.80 -1.84
N PRO A 7 22.17 -0.79 -2.45
CA PRO A 7 21.83 0.61 -2.22
C PRO A 7 20.34 0.94 -2.41
N ILE A 8 19.75 0.41 -3.48
CA ILE A 8 18.34 0.66 -3.80
C ILE A 8 17.42 -0.02 -2.78
N PHE A 9 17.73 -1.26 -2.41
CA PHE A 9 16.99 -1.98 -1.38
C PHE A 9 17.03 -1.24 -0.05
N LEU A 10 18.20 -0.81 0.41
CA LEU A 10 18.33 -0.06 1.67
C LEU A 10 17.51 1.23 1.64
N THR A 11 17.56 1.96 0.52
CA THR A 11 16.81 3.21 0.34
C THR A 11 15.30 2.98 0.43
N ILE A 12 14.79 1.96 -0.29
CA ILE A 12 13.37 1.61 -0.30
C ILE A 12 12.93 1.06 1.07
N PHE A 13 13.76 0.22 1.69
CA PHE A 13 13.48 -0.33 3.01
C PHE A 13 13.29 0.77 4.04
N VAL A 14 14.18 1.75 4.10
CA VAL A 14 14.10 2.86 5.04
C VAL A 14 12.85 3.72 4.79
N ASP A 15 12.51 3.99 3.53
CA ASP A 15 11.31 4.76 3.16
C ASP A 15 10.01 4.02 3.55
N VAL A 16 9.93 2.72 3.24
CA VAL A 16 8.79 1.88 3.59
C VAL A 16 8.66 1.74 5.10
N PHE A 17 9.79 1.58 5.82
CA PHE A 17 9.79 1.50 7.27
C PHE A 17 9.26 2.78 7.93
N GLY A 18 9.67 3.96 7.45
CA GLY A 18 9.11 5.23 7.91
C GLY A 18 7.60 5.34 7.64
N MET A 19 7.13 4.89 6.48
CA MET A 19 5.71 4.89 6.13
C MET A 19 4.88 3.97 7.04
N THR A 20 5.35 2.76 7.34
CA THR A 20 4.60 1.77 8.13
C THR A 20 4.50 2.15 9.61
N MET A 21 5.43 2.96 10.12
CA MET A 21 5.36 3.48 11.49
C MET A 21 4.17 4.43 11.71
N ILE A 22 3.65 5.09 10.67
CA ILE A 22 2.59 6.08 10.83
C ILE A 22 1.21 5.42 10.92
N ILE A 23 1.01 4.28 10.26
CA ILE A 23 -0.30 3.64 10.07
C ILE A 23 -1.05 3.37 11.38
N PRO A 24 -0.47 2.67 12.39
CA PRO A 24 -1.22 2.33 13.60
C PRO A 24 -1.39 3.52 14.55
N VAL A 25 -0.48 4.51 14.53
CA VAL A 25 -0.44 5.61 15.51
C VAL A 25 -1.31 6.79 15.06
N LEU A 26 -1.38 7.07 13.76
CA LEU A 26 -2.06 8.25 13.23
C LEU A 26 -3.53 8.37 13.67
N PRO A 27 -4.35 7.30 13.71
CA PRO A 27 -5.72 7.40 14.21
C PRO A 27 -5.82 7.85 15.67
N PHE A 28 -4.97 7.31 16.54
CA PHE A 28 -4.93 7.69 17.95
C PHE A 28 -4.41 9.11 18.14
N PHE A 29 -3.41 9.53 17.35
CA PHE A 29 -2.90 10.90 17.40
C PHE A 29 -3.98 11.91 16.97
N ALA A 30 -4.71 11.60 15.90
CA ALA A 30 -5.82 12.43 15.45
C ALA A 30 -6.92 12.53 16.53
N GLN A 31 -7.31 11.41 17.14
CA GLN A 31 -8.29 11.37 18.22
C GLN A 31 -7.82 12.15 19.45
N HIS A 32 -6.54 12.06 19.82
CA HIS A 32 -5.96 12.83 20.92
C HIS A 32 -6.03 14.34 20.68
N LEU A 33 -5.94 14.78 19.42
CA LEU A 33 -6.12 16.18 19.01
C LEU A 33 -7.59 16.55 18.73
N GLY A 34 -8.55 15.72 19.15
CA GLY A 34 -9.98 16.01 19.09
C GLY A 34 -10.68 15.62 17.78
N ALA A 35 -10.03 14.83 16.91
CA ALA A 35 -10.68 14.33 15.70
C ALA A 35 -11.74 13.26 16.03
N SER A 36 -12.90 13.34 15.38
CA SER A 36 -13.83 12.21 15.30
C SER A 36 -13.28 11.11 14.39
N GLU A 37 -13.92 9.94 14.39
CA GLU A 37 -13.56 8.85 13.49
C GLU A 37 -13.67 9.30 12.03
N VAL A 38 -14.76 9.97 11.65
CA VAL A 38 -14.97 10.47 10.28
C VAL A 38 -13.86 11.43 9.86
N VAL A 39 -13.46 12.35 10.74
CA VAL A 39 -12.37 13.29 10.49
C VAL A 39 -11.03 12.56 10.36
N THR A 40 -10.80 11.53 11.17
CA THR A 40 -9.63 10.65 11.05
C THR A 40 -9.63 9.88 9.73
N GLY A 41 -10.79 9.40 9.28
CA GLY A 41 -10.95 8.81 7.95
C GLY A 41 -10.55 9.79 6.85
N ALA A 42 -11.00 11.05 6.93
CA ALA A 42 -10.60 12.09 5.99
C ALA A 42 -9.10 12.40 6.04
N LEU A 43 -8.50 12.40 7.24
CA LEU A 43 -7.07 12.58 7.43
C LEU A 43 -6.25 11.46 6.75
N LEU A 44 -6.66 10.20 6.94
CA LEU A 44 -6.02 9.05 6.28
C LEU A 44 -6.11 9.17 4.75
N SER A 45 -7.28 9.56 4.25
CA SER A 45 -7.55 9.73 2.81
C SER A 45 -6.81 10.90 2.17
N THR A 46 -6.48 11.95 2.94
CA THR A 46 -5.81 13.17 2.43
C THR A 46 -4.50 12.86 1.70
N TYR A 47 -3.69 11.95 2.25
CA TYR A 47 -2.45 11.54 1.59
C TYR A 47 -2.68 10.86 0.25
N ALA A 48 -3.64 9.94 0.19
CA ALA A 48 -3.96 9.21 -1.03
C ALA A 48 -4.57 10.15 -2.08
N ALA A 49 -5.36 11.14 -1.67
CA ALA A 49 -5.89 12.19 -2.55
C ALA A 49 -4.76 13.04 -3.16
N CYS A 50 -3.81 13.50 -2.34
CA CYS A 50 -2.65 14.23 -2.85
C CYS A 50 -1.77 13.35 -3.75
N GLN A 51 -1.52 12.08 -3.38
CA GLN A 51 -0.75 11.13 -4.17
C GLN A 51 -1.41 10.81 -5.51
N LEU A 52 -2.74 10.72 -5.55
CA LEU A 52 -3.49 10.46 -6.78
C LEU A 52 -3.23 11.54 -7.83
N VAL A 53 -3.07 12.80 -7.40
CA VAL A 53 -2.79 13.96 -8.26
C VAL A 53 -1.29 14.08 -8.54
N SER A 54 -0.46 14.02 -7.51
CA SER A 54 0.99 14.26 -7.61
C SER A 54 1.76 13.12 -8.27
N GLY A 55 1.35 11.87 -8.09
CA GLY A 55 2.07 10.69 -8.56
C GLY A 55 2.41 10.74 -10.06
N PRO A 56 1.45 10.96 -10.97
CA PRO A 56 1.73 11.12 -12.40
C PRO A 56 2.60 12.33 -12.74
N ILE A 57 2.47 13.43 -11.98
CA ILE A 57 3.25 14.65 -12.18
C ILE A 57 4.71 14.35 -11.84
N LEU A 58 4.96 13.77 -10.67
CA LEU A 58 6.30 13.35 -10.22
C LEU A 58 6.89 12.27 -11.13
N GLY A 59 6.10 11.35 -11.66
CA GLY A 59 6.53 10.38 -12.67
C GLY A 59 7.07 11.04 -13.93
N ARG A 60 6.34 12.00 -14.50
CA ARG A 60 6.77 12.75 -15.69
C ARG A 60 7.97 13.66 -15.42
N ILE A 61 8.01 14.30 -14.24
CA ILE A 61 9.18 15.09 -13.81
C ILE A 61 10.39 14.16 -13.71
N SER A 62 10.22 12.96 -13.16
CA SER A 62 11.26 11.93 -13.06
C SER A 62 11.79 11.47 -14.42
N ASP A 63 10.91 11.31 -15.40
CA ASP A 63 11.29 10.97 -16.77
C ASP A 63 12.09 12.10 -17.46
N ARG A 64 11.83 13.38 -17.12
CA ARG A 64 12.47 14.55 -17.77
C ARG A 64 13.71 15.07 -17.06
N VAL A 65 13.64 15.24 -15.75
CA VAL A 65 14.70 15.79 -14.89
C VAL A 65 15.67 14.70 -14.44
N GLY A 66 15.21 13.44 -14.47
CA GLY A 66 15.97 12.28 -14.05
C GLY A 66 15.45 11.67 -12.75
N ARG A 67 15.69 10.36 -12.60
CA ARG A 67 15.21 9.55 -11.48
C ARG A 67 15.73 10.03 -10.12
N LYS A 68 17.06 10.18 -9.99
CA LYS A 68 17.72 10.52 -8.72
C LYS A 68 17.30 11.89 -8.17
N PRO A 69 17.34 13.01 -8.93
CA PRO A 69 16.93 14.31 -8.40
C PRO A 69 15.47 14.32 -7.94
N THR A 70 14.59 13.68 -8.70
CA THR A 70 13.16 13.60 -8.36
C THR A 70 12.92 12.76 -7.11
N LEU A 71 13.66 11.65 -6.95
CA LEU A 71 13.62 10.83 -5.74
C LEU A 71 14.07 11.61 -4.50
N LEU A 72 15.18 12.34 -4.59
CA LEU A 72 15.68 13.18 -3.49
C LEU A 72 14.69 14.28 -3.10
N ALA A 73 14.10 14.97 -4.09
CA ALA A 73 13.08 15.99 -3.83
C ALA A 73 11.83 15.40 -3.15
N SER A 74 11.42 14.21 -3.59
CA SER A 74 10.28 13.49 -3.02
C SER A 74 10.55 13.05 -1.58
N GLN A 75 11.73 12.49 -1.31
CA GLN A 75 12.18 12.09 0.04
C GLN A 75 12.31 13.29 0.98
N PHE A 76 12.80 14.43 0.49
CA PHE A 76 12.89 15.66 1.27
C PHE A 76 11.51 16.18 1.67
N GLY A 77 10.55 16.16 0.76
CA GLY A 77 9.15 16.47 1.07
C GLY A 77 8.56 15.50 2.10
N THR A 78 8.81 14.20 1.96
CA THR A 78 8.38 13.19 2.94
C THR A 78 8.97 13.46 4.33
N MET A 79 10.26 13.80 4.41
CA MET A 79 10.93 14.18 5.66
C MET A 79 10.25 15.39 6.31
N ILE A 80 9.97 16.46 5.54
CA ILE A 80 9.25 17.62 6.06
C ILE A 80 7.86 17.22 6.56
N GLY A 81 7.12 16.42 5.81
CA GLY A 81 5.81 15.93 6.23
C GLY A 81 5.88 15.16 7.55
N PHE A 82 6.89 14.32 7.75
CA PHE A 82 7.11 13.62 9.02
C PHE A 82 7.54 14.53 10.17
N LEU A 83 8.34 15.57 9.92
CA LEU A 83 8.67 16.58 10.92
C LEU A 83 7.42 17.33 11.38
N VAL A 84 6.60 17.80 10.42
CA VAL A 84 5.33 18.48 10.73
C VAL A 84 4.40 17.54 11.51
N LEU A 85 4.30 16.26 11.11
CA LEU A 85 3.51 15.26 11.82
C LEU A 85 4.01 15.08 13.25
N GLY A 86 5.32 14.85 13.43
CA GLY A 86 5.91 14.58 14.73
C GLY A 86 5.86 15.76 15.70
N SER A 87 5.80 16.99 15.17
CA SER A 87 5.64 18.22 15.95
C SER A 87 4.19 18.73 16.00
N SER A 88 3.21 17.92 15.60
CA SER A 88 1.81 18.36 15.54
C SER A 88 1.20 18.57 16.93
N THR A 89 0.72 19.79 17.18
CA THR A 89 -0.03 20.16 18.39
C THR A 89 -1.51 20.44 18.10
N SER A 90 -1.90 20.40 16.83
CA SER A 90 -3.25 20.71 16.37
C SER A 90 -3.60 19.87 15.15
N LEU A 91 -4.88 19.56 14.99
CA LEU A 91 -5.37 18.67 13.94
C LEU A 91 -5.01 19.14 12.52
N TRP A 92 -5.04 20.45 12.25
CA TRP A 92 -4.69 21.00 10.94
C TRP A 92 -3.23 20.71 10.55
N MET A 93 -2.31 20.59 11.53
CA MET A 93 -0.91 20.24 11.28
C MET A 93 -0.78 18.81 10.78
N LEU A 94 -1.61 17.89 11.30
CA LEU A 94 -1.68 16.52 10.78
C LEU A 94 -2.13 16.53 9.33
N PHE A 95 -3.19 17.29 8.99
CA PHE A 95 -3.62 17.43 7.59
C PHE A 95 -2.52 18.00 6.71
N LEU A 96 -1.84 19.06 7.15
CA LEU A 96 -0.72 19.66 6.43
C LEU A 96 0.40 18.64 6.20
N ALA A 97 0.77 17.88 7.22
CA ALA A 97 1.74 16.79 7.11
C ALA A 97 1.31 15.75 6.06
N ARG A 98 0.04 15.34 6.04
CA ARG A 98 -0.49 14.40 5.03
C ARG A 98 -0.48 14.98 3.63
N VAL A 99 -0.80 16.27 3.48
CA VAL A 99 -0.75 16.99 2.19
C VAL A 99 0.69 17.03 1.67
N ILE A 100 1.65 17.44 2.50
CA ILE A 100 3.07 17.49 2.11
C ILE A 100 3.56 16.09 1.71
N SER A 101 3.40 15.10 2.59
CA SER A 101 3.84 13.73 2.30
C SER A 101 3.16 13.13 1.07
N GLY A 102 1.88 13.43 0.84
CA GLY A 102 1.12 12.93 -0.31
C GLY A 102 1.49 13.63 -1.62
N ALA A 103 1.67 14.96 -1.56
CA ALA A 103 2.12 15.75 -2.69
C ALA A 103 3.53 15.38 -3.15
N THR A 104 4.37 14.85 -2.25
CA THR A 104 5.72 14.36 -2.55
C THR A 104 5.82 12.83 -2.57
N ALA A 105 4.70 12.10 -2.64
CA ALA A 105 4.67 10.64 -2.58
C ALA A 105 5.11 9.92 -3.87
N GLY A 106 6.13 10.45 -4.55
CA GLY A 106 6.72 9.86 -5.75
C GLY A 106 7.83 8.83 -5.47
N ASN A 107 8.25 8.68 -4.21
CA ASN A 107 9.39 7.86 -3.82
C ASN A 107 9.34 6.45 -4.41
N LEU A 108 8.23 5.74 -4.16
CA LEU A 108 8.09 4.35 -4.56
C LEU A 108 8.01 4.18 -6.07
N THR A 109 7.23 5.00 -6.77
CA THR A 109 7.05 4.91 -8.22
C THR A 109 8.35 5.26 -8.96
N VAL A 110 9.05 6.31 -8.51
CA VAL A 110 10.34 6.71 -9.07
C VAL A 110 11.42 5.69 -8.76
N ALA A 111 11.44 5.11 -7.56
CA ALA A 111 12.39 4.07 -7.19
C ALA A 111 12.17 2.77 -8.00
N GLN A 112 10.92 2.37 -8.23
CA GLN A 112 10.60 1.22 -9.08
C GLN A 112 11.03 1.44 -10.53
N ALA A 113 10.81 2.64 -11.07
CA ALA A 113 11.29 3.00 -12.40
C ALA A 113 12.83 2.98 -12.46
N TYR A 114 13.49 3.56 -11.45
CA TYR A 114 14.96 3.51 -11.34
C TYR A 114 15.49 2.07 -11.28
N ILE A 115 14.87 1.17 -10.51
CA ILE A 115 15.22 -0.26 -10.49
C ILE A 115 15.12 -0.85 -11.89
N ALA A 116 14.03 -0.58 -12.61
CA ALA A 116 13.83 -1.10 -13.95
C ALA A 116 14.88 -0.58 -14.95
N ASP A 117 15.32 0.68 -14.78
CA ASP A 117 16.32 1.35 -15.62
C ASP A 117 17.75 0.82 -15.38
N VAL A 118 18.08 0.41 -14.15
CA VAL A 118 19.46 -0.03 -13.79
C VAL A 118 19.64 -1.53 -13.64
N THR A 119 18.57 -2.32 -13.76
CA THR A 119 18.61 -3.78 -13.62
C THR A 119 18.40 -4.45 -14.97
N SER A 120 19.24 -5.44 -15.28
CA SER A 120 19.07 -6.24 -16.50
C SER A 120 17.75 -7.02 -16.47
N PRO A 121 17.16 -7.34 -17.64
CA PRO A 121 15.88 -8.07 -17.71
C PRO A 121 15.86 -9.36 -16.89
N GLU A 122 16.96 -10.11 -16.88
CA GLU A 122 17.11 -11.39 -16.19
C GLU A 122 17.08 -11.23 -14.66
N ASN A 123 17.59 -10.10 -14.16
CA ASN A 123 17.67 -9.80 -12.73
C ASN A 123 16.47 -8.99 -12.22
N ARG A 124 15.60 -8.50 -13.11
CA ARG A 124 14.49 -7.59 -12.77
C ARG A 124 13.53 -8.21 -11.78
N THR A 125 13.14 -9.47 -11.97
CA THR A 125 12.26 -10.21 -11.04
C THR A 125 12.85 -10.29 -9.63
N ARG A 126 14.16 -10.54 -9.52
CA ARG A 126 14.87 -10.58 -8.24
C ARG A 126 14.89 -9.20 -7.57
N ALA A 127 15.15 -8.14 -8.33
CA ALA A 127 15.18 -6.77 -7.81
C ALA A 127 13.80 -6.32 -7.31
N PHE A 128 12.73 -6.58 -8.06
CA PHE A 128 11.36 -6.32 -7.58
C PHE A 128 10.96 -7.22 -6.41
N GLY A 129 11.48 -8.45 -6.34
CA GLY A 129 11.32 -9.32 -5.18
C GLY A 129 11.91 -8.72 -3.89
N MET A 130 13.07 -8.06 -3.98
CA MET A 130 13.67 -7.35 -2.84
C MET A 130 12.80 -6.18 -2.36
N VAL A 131 12.09 -5.47 -3.25
CA VAL A 131 11.10 -4.46 -2.86
C VAL A 131 9.98 -5.09 -2.02
N GLY A 132 9.48 -6.26 -2.42
CA GLY A 132 8.49 -7.02 -1.65
C GLY A 132 9.00 -7.39 -0.25
N VAL A 133 10.27 -7.82 -0.13
CA VAL A 133 10.91 -8.09 1.15
C VAL A 133 10.98 -6.83 2.02
N ALA A 134 11.36 -5.69 1.44
CA ALA A 134 11.39 -4.42 2.16
C ALA A 134 10.02 -4.05 2.75
N PHE A 135 8.93 -4.24 1.98
CA PHE A 135 7.57 -4.07 2.48
C PHE A 135 7.23 -5.06 3.60
N GLY A 136 7.50 -6.35 3.42
CA GLY A 136 7.23 -7.37 4.44
C GLY A 136 7.94 -7.06 5.75
N THR A 137 9.24 -6.77 5.72
CA THR A 137 10.02 -6.44 6.92
C THR A 137 9.62 -5.10 7.53
N GLY A 138 9.32 -4.09 6.70
CA GLY A 138 8.85 -2.80 7.16
C GLY A 138 7.50 -2.88 7.88
N PHE A 139 6.55 -3.68 7.37
CA PHE A 139 5.26 -3.94 8.02
C PHE A 139 5.36 -4.86 9.24
N LEU A 140 6.37 -5.73 9.30
CA LEU A 140 6.64 -6.55 10.47
C LEU A 140 7.13 -5.71 11.65
N VAL A 141 8.09 -4.82 11.43
CA VAL A 141 8.77 -4.10 12.54
C VAL A 141 8.16 -2.73 12.79
N GLY A 142 7.77 -2.00 11.74
CA GLY A 142 7.39 -0.59 11.82
C GLY A 142 6.19 -0.34 12.75
N PRO A 143 5.06 -1.05 12.56
CA PRO A 143 3.89 -0.87 13.39
C PRO A 143 4.14 -1.18 14.88
N ALA A 144 4.82 -2.28 15.21
CA ALA A 144 5.16 -2.63 16.59
C ALA A 144 6.05 -1.56 17.26
N LEU A 145 7.13 -1.16 16.58
CA LEU A 145 8.04 -0.14 17.09
C LEU A 145 7.32 1.20 17.28
N SER A 146 6.48 1.60 16.31
CA SER A 146 5.74 2.85 16.41
C SER A 146 4.74 2.87 17.56
N GLY A 147 4.05 1.76 17.83
CA GLY A 147 3.12 1.64 18.95
C GLY A 147 3.82 1.77 20.31
N GLU A 148 4.98 1.12 20.47
CA GLU A 148 5.81 1.23 21.68
C GLU A 148 6.36 2.65 21.87
N LEU A 149 6.87 3.27 20.80
CA LEU A 149 7.38 4.64 20.87
C LEU A 149 6.29 5.65 21.20
N ALA A 150 5.12 5.52 20.57
CA ALA A 150 3.98 6.40 20.81
C ALA A 150 3.48 6.31 22.26
N GLU A 151 3.38 5.09 22.80
CA GLU A 151 2.87 4.86 24.16
C GLU A 151 3.86 5.35 25.23
N ARG A 152 5.17 5.20 25.02
CA ARG A 152 6.20 5.57 26.00
C ARG A 152 6.61 7.04 25.94
N TYR A 153 6.69 7.60 24.74
CA TYR A 153 7.31 8.92 24.53
C TYR A 153 6.36 9.94 23.88
N GLY A 154 5.14 9.53 23.51
CA GLY A 154 4.10 10.39 22.97
C GLY A 154 3.84 10.22 21.48
N TYR A 155 2.64 10.62 21.05
CA TYR A 155 2.09 10.38 19.70
C TYR A 155 2.95 10.90 18.55
N GLY A 156 3.70 11.99 18.75
CA GLY A 156 4.54 12.62 17.72
C GLY A 156 5.89 11.91 17.49
N VAL A 157 6.38 11.14 18.45
CA VAL A 157 7.73 10.54 18.40
C VAL A 157 7.92 9.58 17.22
N PRO A 158 6.97 8.69 16.88
CA PRO A 158 7.08 7.89 15.66
C PRO A 158 7.26 8.72 14.39
N GLY A 159 6.61 9.89 14.31
CA GLY A 159 6.78 10.84 13.21
C GLY A 159 8.21 11.40 13.14
N LEU A 160 8.78 11.79 14.28
CA LEU A 160 10.16 12.28 14.35
C LEU A 160 11.19 11.19 14.00
N VAL A 161 10.96 9.95 14.45
CA VAL A 161 11.80 8.80 14.06
C VAL A 161 11.68 8.53 12.57
N ALA A 162 10.47 8.57 11.99
CA ALA A 162 10.25 8.45 10.56
C ALA A 162 10.94 9.58 9.76
N ALA A 163 11.00 10.80 10.29
CA ALA A 163 11.77 11.90 9.69
C ALA A 163 13.27 11.61 9.68
N GLY A 164 13.82 11.09 10.78
CA GLY A 164 15.22 10.66 10.87
C GLY A 164 15.55 9.52 9.89
N LEU A 165 14.64 8.55 9.74
CA LEU A 165 14.74 7.50 8.71
C LEU A 165 14.69 8.11 7.30
N SER A 166 13.80 9.08 7.05
CA SER A 166 13.74 9.77 5.75
C SER A 166 15.05 10.51 5.46
N LEU A 167 15.66 11.17 6.45
CA LEU A 167 16.98 11.79 6.31
C LEU A 167 18.06 10.75 5.96
N LEU A 168 18.06 9.60 6.64
CA LEU A 168 18.96 8.49 6.31
C LEU A 168 18.73 8.02 4.86
N SER A 169 17.48 7.91 4.41
CA SER A 169 17.15 7.55 3.03
C SER A 169 17.68 8.58 2.02
N ILE A 170 17.60 9.88 2.33
CA ILE A 170 18.18 10.96 1.52
C ILE A 170 19.69 10.84 1.43
N VAL A 171 20.38 10.59 2.55
CA VAL A 171 21.85 10.41 2.59
C VAL A 171 22.27 9.18 1.78
N LEU A 172 21.57 8.06 1.93
CA LEU A 172 21.84 6.85 1.15
C LEU A 172 21.58 7.08 -0.34
N THR A 173 20.52 7.81 -0.69
CA THR A 173 20.19 8.14 -2.08
C THR A 173 21.22 9.08 -2.70
N SER A 174 21.65 10.10 -1.97
CA SER A 174 22.60 11.09 -2.47
C SER A 174 23.98 10.47 -2.69
N THR A 175 24.43 9.59 -1.80
CA THR A 175 25.77 9.00 -1.81
C THR A 175 25.87 7.70 -2.62
N LEU A 176 24.88 6.80 -2.55
CA LEU A 176 24.99 5.46 -3.13
C LEU A 176 24.30 5.29 -4.49
N LEU A 177 23.28 6.10 -4.82
CA LEU A 177 22.60 6.01 -6.11
C LEU A 177 23.34 6.88 -7.15
N PRO A 178 23.86 6.32 -8.25
CA PRO A 178 24.46 7.13 -9.31
C PRO A 178 23.43 7.99 -10.04
N ALA A 179 23.79 9.23 -10.37
CA ALA A 179 23.00 10.04 -11.29
C ALA A 179 23.17 9.48 -12.71
N ARG A 180 22.07 9.32 -13.44
CA ARG A 180 22.08 8.98 -14.87
C ARG A 180 21.29 10.01 -15.64
N LYS A 181 21.67 10.22 -16.90
CA LYS A 181 20.90 11.05 -17.82
C LYS A 181 19.49 10.46 -17.98
N PRO A 182 18.46 11.30 -18.06
CA PRO A 182 17.12 10.85 -18.42
C PRO A 182 17.20 10.07 -19.74
N LEU A 183 16.58 8.88 -19.79
CA LEU A 183 16.37 8.19 -21.05
C LEU A 183 15.33 8.99 -21.86
N GLU A 184 15.48 9.05 -23.18
CA GLU A 184 14.41 9.56 -24.04
C GLU A 184 13.20 8.64 -23.92
N VAL A 185 12.23 9.06 -23.09
CA VAL A 185 10.96 8.36 -22.96
C VAL A 185 10.03 8.91 -24.04
N PRO A 186 9.53 8.07 -24.97
CA PRO A 186 8.56 8.51 -25.95
C PRO A 186 7.32 9.10 -25.26
N PRO A 187 6.55 9.99 -25.93
CA PRO A 187 5.37 10.61 -25.35
C PRO A 187 4.42 9.55 -24.78
N GLN A 188 4.28 9.52 -23.46
CA GLN A 188 3.32 8.62 -22.82
C GLN A 188 1.90 9.11 -23.08
N GLU A 189 1.00 8.18 -23.35
CA GLU A 189 -0.42 8.47 -23.43
C GLU A 189 -0.92 9.16 -22.15
N GLY A 190 -1.86 10.10 -22.30
CA GLY A 190 -2.53 10.71 -21.16
C GLY A 190 -3.25 9.65 -20.32
N ARG A 191 -3.24 9.82 -18.99
CA ARG A 191 -3.87 8.89 -18.04
C ARG A 191 -5.33 8.60 -18.41
N LEU A 192 -6.09 9.61 -18.82
CA LEU A 192 -7.49 9.45 -19.25
C LEU A 192 -7.62 8.56 -20.49
N GLY A 193 -6.74 8.71 -21.48
CA GLY A 193 -6.70 7.85 -22.68
C GLY A 193 -6.39 6.40 -22.32
N ALA A 194 -5.38 6.18 -21.46
CA ALA A 194 -5.05 4.85 -20.96
C ALA A 194 -6.21 4.22 -20.18
N PHE A 195 -6.90 4.99 -19.33
CA PHE A 195 -8.09 4.54 -18.62
C PHE A 195 -9.20 4.12 -19.59
N GLN A 196 -9.56 5.00 -20.54
CA GLN A 196 -10.61 4.73 -21.51
C GLN A 196 -10.30 3.47 -22.34
N ARG A 197 -9.07 3.37 -22.88
CA ARG A 197 -8.62 2.24 -23.68
C ARG A 197 -8.68 0.92 -22.90
N MET A 198 -8.20 0.91 -21.65
CA MET A 198 -8.20 -0.30 -20.83
C MET A 198 -9.59 -0.73 -20.39
N PHE A 199 -10.50 0.22 -20.15
CA PHE A 199 -11.89 -0.07 -19.77
C PHE A 199 -12.79 -0.43 -20.97
N GLN A 200 -12.37 -0.12 -22.20
CA GLN A 200 -13.06 -0.56 -23.42
C GLN A 200 -12.84 -2.06 -23.71
N ARG A 201 -11.68 -2.62 -23.34
CA ARG A 201 -11.36 -4.04 -23.54
C ARG A 201 -11.88 -4.87 -22.37
N ALA A 202 -12.54 -6.00 -22.64
CA ALA A 202 -13.21 -6.78 -21.60
C ALA A 202 -12.22 -7.38 -20.59
N THR A 203 -11.10 -7.92 -21.07
CA THR A 203 -10.12 -8.63 -20.24
C THR A 203 -9.34 -7.69 -19.29
N PRO A 204 -8.70 -6.59 -19.76
CA PRO A 204 -8.01 -5.64 -18.87
C PRO A 204 -8.96 -4.95 -17.90
N ARG A 205 -10.16 -4.55 -18.35
CA ARG A 205 -11.20 -3.98 -17.46
C ARG A 205 -11.49 -4.89 -16.29
N ARG A 206 -11.73 -6.18 -16.54
CA ARG A 206 -12.05 -7.14 -15.48
C ARG A 206 -10.93 -7.25 -14.45
N ARG A 207 -9.67 -7.37 -14.90
CA ARG A 207 -8.51 -7.48 -14.02
C ARG A 207 -8.24 -6.19 -13.24
N LEU A 208 -8.50 -5.02 -13.84
CA LEU A 208 -8.44 -3.73 -13.14
C LEU A 208 -9.50 -3.60 -12.06
N LEU A 209 -10.74 -4.01 -12.33
CA LEU A 209 -11.82 -4.03 -11.34
C LEU A 209 -11.52 -5.00 -10.20
N GLU A 210 -11.00 -6.19 -10.51
CA GLU A 210 -10.55 -7.17 -9.51
C GLU A 210 -9.47 -6.56 -8.60
N PHE A 211 -8.48 -5.86 -9.17
CA PHE A 211 -7.45 -5.13 -8.41
C PHE A 211 -8.00 -3.98 -7.57
N PHE A 212 -8.98 -3.25 -8.10
CA PHE A 212 -9.67 -2.18 -7.38
C PHE A 212 -10.42 -2.72 -6.17
N PHE A 213 -11.21 -3.78 -6.31
CA PHE A 213 -11.96 -4.37 -5.20
C PHE A 213 -11.05 -5.02 -4.15
N PHE A 214 -9.93 -5.63 -4.55
CA PHE A 214 -8.88 -6.01 -3.60
C PHE A 214 -8.35 -4.81 -2.82
N SER A 215 -7.97 -3.74 -3.52
CA SER A 215 -7.43 -2.52 -2.90
C SER A 215 -8.46 -1.89 -1.97
N LEU A 216 -9.73 -1.84 -2.36
CA LEU A 216 -10.82 -1.26 -1.59
C LEU A 216 -11.14 -2.08 -0.34
N SER A 217 -11.17 -3.40 -0.46
CA SER A 217 -11.35 -4.32 0.68
C SER A 217 -10.23 -4.13 1.70
N PHE A 218 -8.97 -4.16 1.24
CA PHE A 218 -7.80 -4.00 2.09
C PHE A 218 -7.71 -2.59 2.72
N ALA A 219 -7.99 -1.54 1.94
CA ALA A 219 -7.99 -0.15 2.42
C ALA A 219 -9.12 0.12 3.43
N THR A 220 -10.30 -0.48 3.23
CA THR A 220 -11.41 -0.41 4.19
C THR A 220 -11.00 -1.04 5.51
N LEU A 221 -10.47 -2.27 5.48
CA LEU A 221 -9.98 -2.94 6.68
C LEU A 221 -8.91 -2.09 7.39
N THR A 222 -7.78 -1.87 6.73
CA THR A 222 -6.63 -1.17 7.34
C THR A 222 -6.97 0.24 7.79
N GLY A 223 -7.84 0.94 7.07
CA GLY A 223 -8.28 2.30 7.42
C GLY A 223 -9.13 2.38 8.69
N GLY A 224 -9.83 1.31 9.07
CA GLY A 224 -10.67 1.26 10.28
C GLY A 224 -10.12 0.40 11.43
N LEU A 225 -9.14 -0.46 11.16
CA LEU A 225 -8.71 -1.51 12.10
C LEU A 225 -8.29 -0.96 13.47
N SER A 226 -7.58 0.17 13.51
CA SER A 226 -7.12 0.76 14.79
C SER A 226 -8.29 1.11 15.72
N PHE A 227 -9.32 1.81 15.23
CA PHE A 227 -10.48 2.15 16.05
C PHE A 227 -11.40 0.97 16.30
N TYR A 228 -11.50 0.02 15.36
CA TYR A 228 -12.20 -1.23 15.61
C TYR A 228 -11.60 -1.95 16.84
N LEU A 229 -10.27 -2.10 16.88
CA LEU A 229 -9.58 -2.76 17.98
C LEU A 229 -9.68 -1.97 19.29
N GLN A 230 -9.60 -0.64 19.22
CA GLN A 230 -9.81 0.24 20.37
C GLN A 230 -11.20 0.06 20.97
N ARG A 231 -12.27 0.12 20.15
CA ARG A 231 -13.65 0.03 20.63
C ARG A 231 -14.05 -1.39 21.07
N ARG A 232 -13.53 -2.42 20.39
CA ARG A 232 -13.93 -3.81 20.61
C ARG A 232 -13.15 -4.52 21.71
N PHE A 233 -11.84 -4.24 21.78
CA PHE A 233 -10.91 -4.96 22.65
C PHE A 233 -10.18 -4.02 23.63
N SER A 234 -10.50 -2.72 23.64
CA SER A 234 -9.81 -1.71 24.45
C SER A 234 -8.30 -1.67 24.19
N PHE A 235 -7.91 -1.92 22.94
CA PHE A 235 -6.50 -1.95 22.57
C PHE A 235 -5.88 -0.56 22.63
N THR A 236 -4.69 -0.48 23.22
CA THR A 236 -3.81 0.69 23.14
C THR A 236 -3.05 0.72 21.80
N MET A 237 -2.36 1.82 21.52
CA MET A 237 -1.52 1.98 20.33
C MET A 237 -0.50 0.85 20.16
N LYS A 238 0.11 0.41 21.27
CA LYS A 238 1.04 -0.72 21.30
C LYS A 238 0.38 -2.01 20.87
N ASN A 239 -0.79 -2.34 21.42
CA ASN A 239 -1.51 -3.57 21.06
C ASN A 239 -1.92 -3.58 19.58
N VAL A 240 -2.36 -2.44 19.05
CA VAL A 240 -2.64 -2.28 17.62
C VAL A 240 -1.38 -2.45 16.78
N GLY A 241 -0.27 -1.83 17.17
CA GLY A 241 1.03 -1.98 16.52
C GLY A 241 1.50 -3.43 16.45
N HIS A 242 1.37 -4.18 17.56
CA HIS A 242 1.69 -5.60 17.61
C HIS A 242 0.80 -6.46 16.69
N LEU A 243 -0.49 -6.14 16.57
CA LEU A 243 -1.38 -6.88 15.67
C LEU A 243 -1.03 -6.65 14.20
N TYR A 244 -0.67 -5.43 13.81
CA TYR A 244 -0.15 -5.13 12.48
C TYR A 244 1.17 -5.86 12.21
N ALA A 245 2.08 -5.90 13.19
CA ALA A 245 3.32 -6.65 13.10
C ALA A 245 3.06 -8.16 12.90
N PHE A 246 2.11 -8.73 13.65
CA PHE A 246 1.67 -10.12 13.47
C PHE A 246 1.12 -10.37 12.05
N SER A 247 0.28 -9.48 11.54
CA SER A 247 -0.22 -9.54 10.16
C SER A 247 0.91 -9.48 9.13
N GLY A 248 1.87 -8.58 9.34
CA GLY A 248 3.10 -8.45 8.54
C GLY A 248 3.97 -9.72 8.57
N LEU A 249 4.10 -10.35 9.75
CA LEU A 249 4.84 -11.61 9.90
C LEU A 249 4.22 -12.72 9.06
N VAL A 250 2.91 -12.93 9.22
CA VAL A 250 2.17 -13.96 8.49
C VAL A 250 2.25 -13.72 6.99
N GLY A 251 2.00 -12.48 6.54
CA GLY A 251 2.09 -12.11 5.13
C GLY A 251 3.49 -12.27 4.55
N GLY A 252 4.52 -11.86 5.32
CA GLY A 252 5.92 -11.99 4.95
C GLY A 252 6.37 -13.46 4.81
N MET A 253 5.93 -14.34 5.71
CA MET A 253 6.20 -15.78 5.62
C MET A 253 5.59 -16.39 4.35
N VAL A 254 4.34 -16.04 4.02
CA VAL A 254 3.66 -16.51 2.81
C VAL A 254 4.38 -16.03 1.54
N GLN A 255 4.71 -14.75 1.46
CA GLN A 255 5.38 -14.15 0.30
C GLN A 255 6.84 -14.62 0.14
N GLY A 256 7.57 -14.78 1.25
CA GLY A 256 8.98 -15.17 1.22
C GLY A 256 9.22 -16.65 0.92
N GLY A 257 8.33 -17.54 1.37
CA GLY A 257 8.57 -18.99 1.31
C GLY A 257 7.61 -19.78 0.42
N PHE A 258 6.33 -19.42 0.35
CA PHE A 258 5.29 -20.33 -0.14
C PHE A 258 4.67 -19.90 -1.46
N ILE A 259 4.60 -18.59 -1.73
CA ILE A 259 3.86 -18.06 -2.87
C ILE A 259 4.30 -18.64 -4.21
N GLY A 260 5.61 -18.76 -4.46
CA GLY A 260 6.12 -19.30 -5.72
C GLY A 260 5.73 -20.76 -5.94
N ARG A 261 5.69 -21.56 -4.87
CA ARG A 261 5.24 -22.97 -4.94
C ARG A 261 3.73 -23.06 -5.16
N MET A 262 2.97 -22.22 -4.46
CA MET A 262 1.51 -22.13 -4.59
C MET A 262 1.11 -21.70 -6.00
N ALA A 263 1.76 -20.67 -6.56
CA ALA A 263 1.53 -20.18 -7.91
C ALA A 263 1.84 -21.25 -8.97
N LYS A 264 2.93 -22.00 -8.83
CA LYS A 264 3.27 -23.12 -9.73
C LYS A 264 2.24 -24.26 -9.68
N LYS A 265 1.73 -24.60 -8.48
CA LYS A 265 0.80 -25.73 -8.29
C LYS A 265 -0.65 -25.38 -8.66
N MET A 266 -1.11 -24.19 -8.31
CA MET A 266 -2.53 -23.79 -8.43
C MET A 266 -2.79 -22.85 -9.61
N GLY A 267 -1.76 -22.19 -10.13
CA GLY A 267 -1.89 -21.08 -11.08
C GLY A 267 -2.34 -19.78 -10.39
N GLU A 268 -1.98 -18.65 -10.99
CA GLU A 268 -2.27 -17.31 -10.46
C GLU A 268 -3.77 -17.06 -10.25
N HIS A 269 -4.60 -17.60 -11.15
CA HIS A 269 -6.03 -17.37 -11.11
C HIS A 269 -6.70 -18.02 -9.87
N ARG A 270 -6.43 -19.30 -9.62
CA ARG A 270 -6.97 -20.00 -8.43
C ARG A 270 -6.35 -19.48 -7.15
N LEU A 271 -5.09 -19.04 -7.20
CA LEU A 271 -4.40 -18.42 -6.08
C LEU A 271 -5.07 -17.10 -5.66
N ALA A 272 -5.39 -16.23 -6.62
CA ALA A 272 -6.12 -15.00 -6.36
C ALA A 272 -7.53 -15.28 -5.80
N LEU A 273 -8.29 -16.19 -6.41
CA LEU A 273 -9.62 -16.57 -5.94
C LEU A 273 -9.60 -17.11 -4.50
N GLY A 274 -8.70 -18.04 -4.21
CA GLY A 274 -8.54 -18.58 -2.86
C GLY A 274 -8.21 -17.49 -1.85
N GLY A 275 -7.31 -16.57 -2.19
CA GLY A 275 -6.96 -15.47 -1.30
C GLY A 275 -8.12 -14.48 -1.06
N PHE A 276 -8.92 -14.18 -2.08
CA PHE A 276 -10.14 -13.38 -1.89
C PHE A 276 -11.15 -14.05 -0.97
N VAL A 277 -11.34 -15.37 -1.09
CA VAL A 277 -12.23 -16.13 -0.19
C VAL A 277 -11.71 -16.05 1.25
N LEU A 278 -10.41 -16.20 1.48
CA LEU A 278 -9.82 -16.08 2.82
C LEU A 278 -10.01 -14.66 3.39
N MET A 279 -9.84 -13.61 2.58
CA MET A 279 -10.12 -12.22 2.99
C MET A 279 -11.60 -12.02 3.32
N MET A 280 -12.50 -12.48 2.45
CA MET A 280 -13.95 -12.38 2.62
C MET A 280 -14.40 -13.03 3.93
N VAL A 281 -14.00 -14.29 4.16
CA VAL A 281 -14.36 -15.02 5.38
C VAL A 281 -13.77 -14.34 6.61
N GLY A 282 -12.48 -14.00 6.58
CA GLY A 282 -11.83 -13.36 7.71
C GLY A 282 -12.47 -12.01 8.08
N TYR A 283 -12.73 -11.15 7.10
CA TYR A 283 -13.32 -9.84 7.35
C TYR A 283 -14.79 -9.92 7.80
N ALA A 284 -15.56 -10.87 7.26
CA ALA A 284 -16.94 -11.10 7.68
C ALA A 284 -17.02 -11.55 9.14
N CYS A 285 -16.04 -12.34 9.60
CA CYS A 285 -15.99 -12.81 10.97
C CYS A 285 -15.67 -11.72 12.00
N LEU A 286 -15.05 -10.59 11.60
CA LEU A 286 -14.62 -9.53 12.54
C LEU A 286 -15.77 -9.06 13.45
N GLY A 287 -16.97 -8.86 12.89
CA GLY A 287 -18.13 -8.39 13.66
C GLY A 287 -18.50 -9.26 14.86
N ALA A 288 -18.11 -10.54 14.88
CA ALA A 288 -18.45 -11.52 15.91
C ALA A 288 -17.29 -11.86 16.87
N LEU A 289 -16.13 -11.19 16.78
CA LEU A 289 -14.97 -11.54 17.61
C LEU A 289 -14.97 -10.81 18.95
N PHE A 290 -14.85 -11.57 20.04
CA PHE A 290 -14.77 -11.05 21.41
C PHE A 290 -13.50 -11.51 22.16
N THR A 291 -12.71 -12.41 21.58
CA THR A 291 -11.51 -12.96 22.23
C THR A 291 -10.26 -12.77 21.38
N LEU A 292 -9.12 -12.58 22.05
CA LEU A 292 -7.82 -12.37 21.38
C LEU A 292 -7.41 -13.56 20.49
N PRO A 293 -7.54 -14.83 20.90
CA PRO A 293 -7.17 -15.96 20.04
C PRO A 293 -7.99 -16.01 18.74
N ALA A 294 -9.29 -15.71 18.82
CA ALA A 294 -10.16 -15.67 17.63
C ALA A 294 -9.78 -14.52 16.70
N LEU A 295 -9.43 -13.34 17.26
CA LEU A 295 -8.89 -12.22 16.50
C LEU A 295 -7.59 -12.59 15.78
N LEU A 296 -6.63 -13.21 16.46
CA LEU A 296 -5.36 -13.63 15.86
C LEU A 296 -5.57 -14.64 14.74
N ALA A 297 -6.46 -15.62 14.92
CA ALA A 297 -6.79 -16.59 13.89
C ALA A 297 -7.38 -15.92 12.64
N VAL A 298 -8.35 -15.02 12.82
CA VAL A 298 -8.98 -14.28 11.72
C VAL A 298 -8.00 -13.35 11.01
N VAL A 299 -7.16 -12.64 11.76
CA VAL A 299 -6.12 -11.78 11.18
C VAL A 299 -5.12 -12.63 10.40
N ALA A 300 -4.70 -13.79 10.91
CA ALA A 300 -3.80 -14.69 10.19
C ALA A 300 -4.40 -15.16 8.86
N VAL A 301 -5.64 -15.67 8.88
CA VAL A 301 -6.37 -16.10 7.67
C VAL A 301 -6.47 -14.97 6.64
N SER A 302 -6.87 -13.78 7.09
CA SER A 302 -7.00 -12.62 6.22
C SER A 302 -5.66 -12.14 5.67
N SER A 303 -4.59 -12.22 6.48
CA SER A 303 -3.24 -11.83 6.10
C SER A 303 -2.67 -12.78 5.04
N ILE A 304 -2.90 -14.09 5.17
CA ILE A 304 -2.57 -15.09 4.14
C ILE A 304 -3.30 -14.75 2.83
N GLY A 305 -4.61 -14.48 2.91
CA GLY A 305 -5.40 -14.12 1.74
C GLY A 305 -4.87 -12.88 1.02
N SER A 306 -4.70 -11.77 1.75
CA SER A 306 -4.20 -10.53 1.16
C SER A 306 -2.77 -10.63 0.61
N ALA A 307 -1.91 -11.45 1.25
CA ALA A 307 -0.54 -11.66 0.83
C ALA A 307 -0.41 -12.37 -0.52
N VAL A 308 -1.36 -13.24 -0.89
CA VAL A 308 -1.35 -13.94 -2.18
C VAL A 308 -2.10 -13.19 -3.29
N VAL A 309 -3.15 -12.43 -2.95
CA VAL A 309 -4.01 -11.78 -3.94
C VAL A 309 -3.24 -10.70 -4.72
N ARG A 310 -2.56 -9.78 -4.04
CA ARG A 310 -1.86 -8.66 -4.70
C ARG A 310 -0.86 -9.09 -5.78
N PRO A 311 0.12 -9.97 -5.49
CA PRO A 311 1.05 -10.45 -6.51
C PRO A 311 0.36 -11.23 -7.63
N ALA A 312 -0.61 -12.10 -7.31
CA ALA A 312 -1.34 -12.86 -8.32
C ALA A 312 -2.12 -11.95 -9.28
N LEU A 313 -2.82 -10.94 -8.75
CA LEU A 313 -3.53 -9.95 -9.56
C LEU A 313 -2.59 -9.08 -10.39
N THR A 314 -1.43 -8.72 -9.85
CA THR A 314 -0.41 -7.97 -10.61
C THR A 314 0.05 -8.78 -11.82
N THR A 315 0.29 -10.08 -11.65
CA THR A 315 0.67 -10.99 -12.75
C THR A 315 -0.46 -11.18 -13.75
N LEU A 316 -1.70 -11.39 -13.30
CA LEU A 316 -2.86 -11.55 -14.18
C LEU A 316 -3.13 -10.26 -14.97
N LEU A 317 -2.92 -9.11 -14.36
CA LEU A 317 -3.12 -7.80 -14.98
C LEU A 317 -2.08 -7.55 -16.08
N THR A 318 -0.78 -7.79 -15.81
CA THR A 318 0.27 -7.59 -16.81
C THR A 318 0.20 -8.58 -17.98
N LYS A 319 -0.36 -9.78 -17.76
CA LYS A 319 -0.66 -10.77 -18.81
C LYS A 319 -1.90 -10.43 -19.65
N SER A 320 -2.75 -9.52 -19.19
CA SER A 320 -3.98 -9.14 -19.92
C SER A 320 -3.74 -8.11 -21.03
N VAL A 321 -2.53 -7.57 -21.14
CA VAL A 321 -2.15 -6.52 -22.09
C VAL A 321 -0.83 -6.86 -22.77
N GLY A 322 -0.55 -6.23 -23.91
CA GLY A 322 0.72 -6.41 -24.63
C GLY A 322 1.93 -5.84 -23.85
N PRO A 323 3.18 -6.26 -24.17
CA PRO A 323 4.39 -5.78 -23.48
C PRO A 323 4.54 -4.26 -23.45
N HIS A 324 4.12 -3.57 -24.51
CA HIS A 324 4.18 -2.11 -24.63
C HIS A 324 3.13 -1.37 -23.77
N GLU A 325 2.11 -2.07 -23.26
CA GLU A 325 1.01 -1.50 -22.50
C GLU A 325 1.12 -1.77 -20.99
N GLN A 326 2.12 -2.55 -20.54
CA GLN A 326 2.27 -2.94 -19.13
C GLN A 326 2.48 -1.76 -18.17
N GLY A 327 3.25 -0.74 -18.61
CA GLY A 327 3.42 0.48 -17.81
C GLY A 327 2.10 1.25 -17.64
N ALA A 328 1.31 1.34 -18.71
CA ALA A 328 0.01 2.00 -18.69
C ALA A 328 -0.97 1.29 -17.76
N VAL A 329 -1.09 -0.04 -17.85
CA VAL A 329 -2.03 -0.80 -17.02
C VAL A 329 -1.67 -0.74 -15.53
N LEU A 330 -0.37 -0.76 -15.17
CA LEU A 330 0.09 -0.59 -13.80
C LEU A 330 -0.13 0.84 -13.29
N GLY A 331 -0.02 1.84 -14.16
CA GLY A 331 -0.40 3.22 -13.83
C GLY A 331 -1.89 3.36 -13.54
N VAL A 332 -2.75 2.72 -14.33
CA VAL A 332 -4.20 2.67 -14.10
C VAL A 332 -4.52 1.94 -12.80
N SER A 333 -3.89 0.80 -12.51
CA SER A 333 -4.13 0.08 -11.25
C SER A 333 -3.70 0.88 -10.02
N GLN A 334 -2.55 1.59 -10.08
CA GLN A 334 -2.12 2.47 -8.99
C GLN A 334 -3.13 3.59 -8.72
N SER A 335 -3.75 4.11 -9.79
CA SER A 335 -4.80 5.12 -9.69
C SER A 335 -6.03 4.59 -8.96
N LEU A 336 -6.47 3.39 -9.33
CA LEU A 336 -7.57 2.69 -8.67
C LEU A 336 -7.24 2.39 -7.20
N SER A 337 -6.01 2.01 -6.88
CA SER A 337 -5.57 1.84 -5.49
C SER A 337 -5.60 3.13 -4.69
N CYS A 338 -5.23 4.27 -5.27
CA CYS A 338 -5.35 5.56 -4.61
C CYS A 338 -6.82 5.90 -4.35
N MET A 339 -7.72 5.64 -5.30
CA MET A 339 -9.17 5.80 -5.10
C MET A 339 -9.67 4.93 -3.94
N ALA A 340 -9.25 3.66 -3.89
CA ALA A 340 -9.56 2.76 -2.79
C ALA A 340 -9.02 3.25 -1.44
N LEU A 341 -7.81 3.82 -1.40
CA LEU A 341 -7.22 4.43 -0.19
C LEU A 341 -7.88 5.73 0.23
N ILE A 342 -8.64 6.39 -0.65
CA ILE A 342 -9.47 7.55 -0.32
C ILE A 342 -10.81 7.07 0.25
N THR A 343 -11.48 6.14 -0.44
CA THR A 343 -12.84 5.72 -0.08
C THR A 343 -12.88 4.75 1.11
N GLY A 344 -11.88 3.86 1.22
CA GLY A 344 -11.83 2.82 2.25
C GLY A 344 -11.82 3.38 3.67
N PRO A 345 -10.85 4.24 4.05
CA PRO A 345 -10.81 4.85 5.37
C PRO A 345 -12.04 5.70 5.68
N LEU A 346 -12.56 6.46 4.72
CA LEU A 346 -13.78 7.26 4.91
C LEU A 346 -14.99 6.37 5.26
N LEU A 347 -15.21 5.30 4.50
CA LEU A 347 -16.30 4.35 4.75
C LEU A 347 -16.10 3.64 6.09
N ALA A 348 -14.92 3.08 6.33
CA ALA A 348 -14.61 2.32 7.53
C ALA A 348 -14.82 3.15 8.80
N ASN A 349 -14.25 4.36 8.82
CA ASN A 349 -14.35 5.23 9.98
C ASN A 349 -15.76 5.84 10.15
N SER A 350 -16.54 6.00 9.07
CA SER A 350 -17.94 6.41 9.18
C SER A 350 -18.79 5.33 9.85
N LEU A 351 -18.65 4.06 9.43
CA LEU A 351 -19.35 2.93 10.04
C LEU A 351 -18.94 2.74 11.50
N ILE A 352 -17.63 2.78 11.79
CA ILE A 352 -17.12 2.66 13.15
C ILE A 352 -17.59 3.82 14.02
N GLY A 353 -17.58 5.07 13.52
CA GLY A 353 -18.06 6.25 14.24
C GLY A 353 -19.51 6.11 14.71
N ARG A 354 -20.38 5.50 13.87
CA ARG A 354 -21.78 5.17 14.21
C ARG A 354 -21.95 3.99 15.17
N GLY A 355 -20.87 3.31 15.56
CA GLY A 355 -20.90 2.11 16.40
C GLY A 355 -21.14 0.81 15.62
N GLU A 356 -21.20 0.86 14.29
CA GLU A 356 -21.51 -0.28 13.42
C GLU A 356 -20.26 -1.16 13.14
N LEU A 357 -19.64 -1.67 14.21
CA LEU A 357 -18.39 -2.44 14.11
C LEU A 357 -18.51 -3.70 13.24
N ALA A 358 -19.67 -4.35 13.26
CA ALA A 358 -19.94 -5.50 12.40
C ALA A 358 -20.09 -5.10 10.92
N ALA A 359 -20.77 -3.98 10.64
CA ALA A 359 -20.95 -3.47 9.28
C ALA A 359 -19.60 -3.10 8.65
N TYR A 360 -18.64 -2.59 9.42
CA TYR A 360 -17.27 -2.35 8.95
C TYR A 360 -16.60 -3.62 8.40
N GLY A 361 -16.63 -4.73 9.16
CA GLY A 361 -16.07 -6.01 8.72
C GLY A 361 -16.80 -6.57 7.51
N ILE A 362 -18.13 -6.50 7.52
CA ILE A 362 -18.98 -6.92 6.40
C ILE A 362 -18.69 -6.09 5.14
N ALA A 363 -18.53 -4.77 5.24
CA ALA A 363 -18.22 -3.92 4.09
C ALA A 363 -16.90 -4.34 3.42
N ALA A 364 -15.83 -4.55 4.21
CA ALA A 364 -14.56 -5.06 3.69
C ALA A 364 -14.73 -6.46 3.04
N ALA A 365 -15.55 -7.33 3.64
CA ALA A 365 -15.85 -8.66 3.09
C ALA A 365 -16.65 -8.60 1.78
N VAL A 366 -17.63 -7.71 1.66
CA VAL A 366 -18.42 -7.50 0.42
C VAL A 366 -17.52 -7.07 -0.72
N PHE A 367 -16.54 -6.20 -0.48
CA PHE A 367 -15.56 -5.84 -1.50
C PHE A 367 -14.67 -7.02 -1.91
N ALA A 368 -14.26 -7.87 -0.95
CA ALA A 368 -13.54 -9.11 -1.28
C ALA A 368 -14.41 -10.07 -2.09
N ALA A 369 -15.70 -10.19 -1.76
CA ALA A 369 -16.68 -11.00 -2.50
C ALA A 369 -16.87 -10.51 -3.93
N ALA A 370 -16.92 -9.20 -4.17
CA ALA A 370 -16.92 -8.63 -5.52
C ALA A 370 -15.67 -9.06 -6.32
N GLY A 371 -14.51 -9.12 -5.67
CA GLY A 371 -13.30 -9.71 -6.24
C GLY A 371 -13.44 -11.19 -6.61
N VAL A 372 -14.04 -12.01 -5.73
CA VAL A 372 -14.36 -13.42 -6.03
C VAL A 372 -15.26 -13.53 -7.26
N LEU A 373 -16.35 -12.75 -7.31
CA LEU A 373 -17.32 -12.79 -8.40
C LEU A 373 -16.69 -12.42 -9.74
N LEU A 374 -15.85 -11.38 -9.77
CA LEU A 374 -15.13 -10.98 -10.98
C LEU A 374 -14.07 -12.00 -11.41
N GLY A 375 -13.38 -12.61 -10.45
CA GLY A 375 -12.41 -13.65 -10.70
C GLY A 375 -13.07 -14.90 -11.30
N ALA A 376 -14.19 -15.35 -10.72
CA ALA A 376 -14.86 -16.60 -11.07
C ALA A 376 -15.50 -16.61 -12.47
N GLN A 377 -15.66 -15.43 -13.09
CA GLN A 377 -16.21 -15.33 -14.43
C GLN A 377 -15.31 -16.02 -15.48
N PRO A 378 -15.89 -16.76 -16.44
CA PRO A 378 -15.12 -17.35 -17.54
C PRO A 378 -14.37 -16.26 -18.30
N PRO A 379 -13.19 -16.55 -18.88
CA PRO A 379 -12.46 -15.57 -19.68
C PRO A 379 -13.36 -15.00 -20.78
N PRO A 380 -13.30 -13.68 -21.07
CA PRO A 380 -14.08 -13.11 -22.15
C PRO A 380 -13.74 -13.79 -23.48
N ALA A 381 -14.71 -13.88 -24.39
CA ALA A 381 -14.59 -14.56 -25.70
C ALA A 381 -13.46 -14.02 -26.61
N GLU A 382 -12.80 -12.92 -26.23
CA GLU A 382 -11.64 -12.34 -26.94
C GLU A 382 -10.42 -13.29 -26.99
N ILE A 383 -10.37 -14.36 -26.17
CA ILE A 383 -9.20 -15.26 -26.07
C ILE A 383 -9.30 -16.48 -27.01
N THR A 384 -10.42 -16.72 -27.70
CA THR A 384 -10.58 -17.88 -28.60
C THR A 384 -10.15 -17.63 -30.05
N GLY A 385 -9.33 -16.60 -30.31
CA GLY A 385 -8.98 -16.17 -31.67
C GLY A 385 -7.50 -15.83 -31.88
N SER A 386 -6.57 -16.60 -31.31
CA SER A 386 -5.14 -16.54 -31.66
C SER A 386 -4.60 -17.91 -32.02
#